data_AF-A0AAV8YZ54-F1
#
_entry.id   AF-A0AAV8YZ54-F1
#
_cell.length_a   1.000
_cell.length_b   1.000
_cell.length_c   1.000
_cell.angle_alpha   90.00
_cell.angle_beta   90.00
_cell.angle_gamma   90.00
#
_symmetry.space_group_name_H-M   'P 1'
#
loop_
_entity.id
_entity.type
_entity.pdbx_description
1 polymer ?
#
loop_
_entity_poly.entity_id
_entity_poly.type
_entity_poly.pdbx_seq_one_letter_code
_entity_poly.pdbx_strand_id
1 'polypeptide(L)'
;MAPTPYMVNTEYSEEPISRTYQYRKVMKPMLERKRRARINRCLDELKELMVTALQSEGENVSKLEKADILELTVRHLHSLKRQHQLVLPPEHSYADRFRAGFTQCAQEVTHFITTPSEIIDPVAGRKLLQHLGACVRQLDCVSRSVPVQNVSPPVSPGSEMKPPPPSMWRPW
;
A
#
# COMPACT_ATOMS: atom_id res chain seq x y z
N MET A 1 -54.25 -37.14 -57.55
CA MET A 1 -53.88 -35.71 -57.49
C MET A 1 -53.31 -35.45 -56.10
N ALA A 2 -52.01 -35.21 -56.00
CA ALA A 2 -51.35 -34.87 -54.74
C ALA A 2 -51.47 -33.35 -54.50
N PRO A 3 -51.77 -32.90 -53.26
CA PRO A 3 -51.76 -31.47 -52.95
C PRO A 3 -50.31 -30.96 -52.87
N THR A 4 -50.03 -29.85 -53.56
CA THR A 4 -48.75 -29.16 -53.48
C THR A 4 -48.56 -28.51 -52.11
N PRO A 5 -47.39 -28.62 -51.46
CA PRO A 5 -47.10 -27.90 -50.23
C PRO A 5 -46.86 -26.42 -50.58
N TYR A 6 -47.71 -25.53 -50.06
CA TYR A 6 -47.42 -24.10 -50.02
C TYR A 6 -46.13 -23.87 -49.21
N MET A 7 -45.15 -23.22 -49.84
CA MET A 7 -43.98 -22.68 -49.16
C MET A 7 -44.41 -21.48 -48.31
N VAL A 8 -44.66 -21.71 -47.01
CA VAL A 8 -44.67 -20.61 -46.04
C VAL A 8 -43.22 -20.18 -45.83
N ASN A 9 -42.87 -19.06 -46.46
CA ASN A 9 -41.69 -18.29 -46.12
C ASN A 9 -41.79 -17.88 -44.64
N THR A 10 -41.07 -18.60 -43.79
CA THR A 10 -40.78 -18.12 -42.43
C THR A 10 -39.67 -17.08 -42.57
N GLU A 11 -40.06 -15.88 -42.96
CA GLU A 11 -39.24 -14.69 -42.87
C GLU A 11 -39.02 -14.42 -41.37
N TYR A 12 -37.95 -15.00 -40.84
CA TYR A 12 -37.52 -14.82 -39.46
C TYR A 12 -37.07 -13.36 -39.32
N SER A 13 -38.02 -12.49 -38.98
CA SER A 13 -37.75 -11.09 -38.67
C SER A 13 -36.89 -11.03 -37.40
N GLU A 14 -35.56 -10.98 -37.57
CA GLU A 14 -34.65 -10.62 -36.47
C GLU A 14 -34.84 -9.14 -36.15
N GLU A 15 -35.83 -8.81 -35.33
CA GLU A 15 -35.91 -7.48 -34.71
C GLU A 15 -34.65 -7.25 -33.85
N PRO A 16 -33.99 -6.09 -33.94
CA PRO A 16 -32.75 -5.85 -33.22
C PRO A 16 -33.02 -5.87 -31.71
N ILE A 17 -32.45 -6.86 -31.03
CA ILE A 17 -32.55 -7.05 -29.59
C ILE A 17 -32.25 -5.72 -28.88
N SER A 18 -33.20 -5.21 -28.11
CA SER A 18 -33.06 -3.93 -27.39
C SER A 18 -31.77 -3.88 -26.58
N ARG A 19 -31.06 -2.75 -26.63
CA ARG A 19 -29.81 -2.51 -25.88
C ARG A 19 -29.95 -2.86 -24.38
N THR A 20 -31.11 -2.57 -23.79
CA THR A 20 -31.38 -2.90 -22.38
C THR A 20 -31.48 -4.41 -22.14
N TYR A 21 -32.05 -5.16 -23.08
CA TYR A 21 -32.12 -6.62 -23.01
C TYR A 21 -30.72 -7.24 -23.18
N GLN A 22 -29.95 -6.78 -24.17
CA GLN A 22 -28.56 -7.22 -24.38
C GLN A 22 -27.72 -6.99 -23.12
N TYR A 23 -27.87 -5.82 -22.48
CA TYR A 23 -27.18 -5.53 -21.23
C TYR A 23 -27.58 -6.49 -20.11
N ARG A 24 -28.89 -6.67 -19.86
CA ARG A 24 -29.37 -7.49 -18.74
C ARG A 24 -29.07 -8.99 -18.89
N LYS A 25 -29.15 -9.52 -20.11
CA LYS A 25 -29.04 -10.96 -20.37
C LYS A 25 -27.65 -11.42 -20.77
N VAL A 26 -26.84 -10.54 -21.36
CA VAL A 26 -25.50 -10.90 -21.85
C VAL A 26 -24.42 -10.14 -21.09
N MET A 27 -24.43 -8.80 -21.15
CA MET A 27 -23.34 -8.00 -20.60
C MET A 27 -23.22 -8.10 -19.08
N LYS A 28 -24.33 -7.97 -18.35
CA LYS A 28 -24.35 -8.01 -16.88
C LYS A 28 -23.88 -9.38 -16.34
N PRO A 29 -24.38 -10.55 -16.82
CA PRO A 29 -23.83 -11.85 -16.41
C PRO A 29 -22.35 -12.03 -16.75
N MET A 30 -21.90 -11.57 -17.92
CA MET A 30 -20.48 -11.63 -18.29
C MET A 30 -19.60 -10.77 -17.38
N LEU A 31 -20.02 -9.54 -17.05
CA LEU A 31 -19.29 -8.65 -16.16
C LEU A 31 -19.19 -9.21 -14.75
N GLU A 32 -20.26 -9.81 -14.23
CA GLU A 32 -20.23 -10.45 -12.91
C GLU A 32 -19.32 -11.68 -12.91
N ARG A 33 -19.31 -12.47 -13.99
CA ARG A 33 -18.34 -13.59 -14.12
C ARG A 33 -16.89 -13.08 -14.09
N LYS A 34 -16.59 -11.99 -14.81
CA LYS A 34 -15.26 -11.34 -14.79
C LYS A 34 -14.90 -10.82 -13.40
N ARG A 35 -15.85 -10.19 -12.70
CA ARG A 35 -15.67 -9.70 -11.33
C ARG A 35 -15.37 -10.86 -10.37
N ARG A 36 -16.14 -11.95 -10.41
CA ARG A 36 -15.93 -13.14 -9.58
C ARG A 36 -14.58 -13.81 -9.85
N ALA A 37 -14.19 -13.92 -11.12
CA ALA A 37 -12.88 -14.45 -11.48
C ALA A 37 -11.74 -13.60 -10.88
N ARG A 38 -11.84 -12.26 -10.93
CA ARG A 38 -10.88 -11.36 -10.30
C ARG A 38 -10.83 -11.56 -8.78
N ILE A 39 -11.99 -11.61 -8.11
CA ILE A 39 -12.06 -11.80 -6.65
C ILE A 39 -11.41 -13.13 -6.24
N ASN A 40 -11.71 -14.22 -6.94
CA ASN A 40 -11.12 -15.52 -6.61
C ASN A 40 -9.60 -15.51 -6.80
N ARG A 41 -9.08 -14.92 -7.90
CA ARG A 41 -7.62 -14.77 -8.08
C ARG A 41 -6.95 -14.06 -6.92
N CYS A 42 -7.51 -12.92 -6.48
CA CYS A 42 -6.97 -12.21 -5.33
C CYS A 42 -7.04 -13.02 -4.03
N LEU A 43 -8.09 -13.83 -3.84
CA LEU A 43 -8.20 -14.71 -2.66
C LEU A 43 -7.17 -15.86 -2.71
N ASP A 44 -6.90 -16.41 -3.89
CA ASP A 44 -5.90 -17.46 -4.09
C ASP A 44 -4.49 -16.90 -3.82
N GLU A 45 -4.16 -15.72 -4.35
CA GLU A 45 -2.92 -15.00 -4.06
C GLU A 45 -2.78 -14.70 -2.56
N LEU A 46 -3.83 -14.18 -1.92
CA LEU A 46 -3.82 -13.93 -0.47
C LEU A 46 -3.60 -15.20 0.34
N LYS A 47 -4.21 -16.32 -0.06
CA LYS A 47 -4.01 -17.61 0.58
C LYS A 47 -2.54 -18.01 0.53
N GLU A 48 -1.89 -17.97 -0.63
CA GLU A 48 -0.49 -18.33 -0.78
C GLU A 48 0.44 -17.47 0.08
N LEU A 49 0.21 -16.15 0.11
CA LEU A 49 0.94 -15.23 0.98
C LEU A 49 0.76 -15.55 2.46
N MET A 50 -0.48 -15.83 2.90
CA MET A 50 -0.76 -16.17 4.29
C MET A 50 -0.16 -17.51 4.70
N VAL A 51 -0.22 -18.54 3.84
CA VAL A 51 0.43 -19.83 4.11
C VAL A 51 1.93 -19.62 4.33
N THR A 52 2.58 -18.84 3.46
CA THR A 52 4.01 -18.55 3.55
C THR A 52 4.36 -17.78 4.84
N ALA A 53 3.59 -16.73 5.15
CA ALA A 53 3.80 -15.92 6.34
C ALA A 53 3.61 -16.72 7.63
N LEU A 54 2.52 -17.48 7.75
CA LEU A 54 2.19 -18.25 8.95
C LEU A 54 3.14 -19.44 9.15
N GLN A 55 3.59 -20.09 8.07
CA GLN A 55 4.62 -21.13 8.17
C GLN A 55 5.93 -20.59 8.73
N SER A 56 6.31 -19.36 8.37
CA SER A 56 7.51 -18.70 8.93
C SER A 56 7.38 -18.40 10.43
N GLU A 57 6.15 -18.23 10.91
CA GLU A 57 5.81 -18.05 12.33
C GLU A 57 5.62 -19.39 13.07
N GLY A 58 5.79 -20.53 12.38
CA GLY A 58 5.68 -21.89 12.94
C GLY A 58 4.27 -22.49 12.90
N GLU A 59 3.31 -21.83 12.25
CA GLU A 59 1.93 -22.28 12.13
C GLU A 59 1.71 -23.04 10.80
N ASN A 60 1.18 -24.26 10.88
CA ASN A 60 0.95 -25.09 9.68
C ASN A 60 -0.49 -24.94 9.19
N VAL A 61 -0.69 -24.11 8.16
CA VAL A 61 -2.04 -23.79 7.67
C VAL A 61 -2.22 -24.19 6.21
N SER A 62 -2.21 -25.49 5.92
CA SER A 62 -2.33 -26.02 4.55
C SER A 62 -3.73 -25.87 3.94
N LYS A 63 -4.75 -25.58 4.76
CA LYS A 63 -6.15 -25.47 4.34
C LYS A 63 -6.78 -24.23 4.97
N LEU A 64 -7.14 -23.28 4.11
CA LEU A 64 -7.82 -22.04 4.49
C LEU A 64 -9.15 -21.95 3.76
N GLU A 65 -10.24 -21.72 4.50
CA GLU A 65 -11.53 -21.35 3.93
C GLU A 65 -11.56 -19.85 3.59
N LYS A 66 -12.57 -19.41 2.83
CA LYS A 66 -12.65 -18.00 2.40
C LYS A 66 -12.75 -17.02 3.58
N ALA A 67 -13.45 -17.41 4.64
CA ALA A 67 -13.55 -16.61 5.86
C ALA A 67 -12.18 -16.52 6.56
N ASP A 68 -11.50 -17.66 6.71
CA ASP A 68 -10.18 -17.73 7.34
C ASP A 68 -9.14 -16.88 6.60
N ILE A 69 -9.10 -16.95 5.25
CA ILE A 69 -8.18 -16.14 4.43
C ILE A 69 -8.34 -14.66 4.79
N LEU A 70 -9.59 -14.17 4.83
CA LEU A 70 -9.87 -12.77 5.13
C LEU A 70 -9.53 -12.42 6.58
N GLU A 71 -9.90 -13.28 7.53
CA GLU A 71 -9.68 -13.03 8.95
C GLU A 71 -8.19 -13.05 9.33
N LEU A 72 -7.46 -14.08 8.90
CA LEU A 72 -6.01 -14.20 9.11
C LEU A 72 -5.27 -13.05 8.46
N THR A 73 -5.63 -12.68 7.22
CA THR A 73 -5.01 -11.53 6.54
C THR A 73 -5.19 -10.25 7.35
N VAL A 74 -6.41 -9.96 7.82
CA VAL A 74 -6.66 -8.76 8.63
C VAL A 74 -5.87 -8.79 9.94
N ARG A 75 -5.84 -9.95 10.62
CA ARG A 75 -5.08 -10.13 11.85
C ARG A 75 -3.58 -9.92 11.63
N HIS A 76 -3.04 -10.47 10.55
CA HIS A 76 -1.64 -10.33 10.17
C HIS A 76 -1.30 -8.88 9.83
N LEU A 77 -2.13 -8.18 9.05
CA LEU A 77 -1.98 -6.75 8.78
C LEU A 77 -1.98 -5.91 10.08
N HIS A 78 -2.87 -6.22 11.03
CA HIS A 78 -2.83 -5.57 12.34
C HIS A 78 -1.55 -5.85 13.12
N SER A 79 -1.02 -7.08 13.03
CA SER A 79 0.26 -7.45 13.65
C SER A 79 1.42 -6.65 13.04
N LEU A 80 1.53 -6.65 11.71
CA LEU A 80 2.53 -5.89 10.96
C LEU A 80 2.44 -4.38 11.27
N LYS A 81 1.22 -3.84 11.43
CA LYS A 81 1.03 -2.43 11.82
C LYS A 81 1.59 -2.14 13.21
N ARG A 82 1.33 -3.00 14.19
CA ARG A 82 1.88 -2.86 15.56
C ARG A 82 3.40 -2.98 15.58
N GLN A 83 3.95 -3.81 14.70
CA GLN A 83 5.39 -4.00 14.54
C GLN A 83 6.05 -2.93 13.65
N HIS A 84 5.30 -1.93 13.16
CA HIS A 84 5.78 -0.92 12.21
C HIS A 84 6.42 -1.50 10.93
N GLN A 85 5.95 -2.66 10.47
CA GLN A 85 6.45 -3.33 9.27
C GLN A 85 5.61 -3.08 8.00
N LEU A 86 4.38 -2.55 8.14
CA LEU A 86 3.55 -2.18 6.97
C LEU A 86 3.98 -0.89 6.29
N VAL A 87 4.62 -0.02 7.05
CA VAL A 87 5.30 1.16 6.53
C VAL A 87 6.75 0.74 6.55
N LEU A 88 7.45 0.75 5.41
CA LEU A 88 8.91 0.65 5.49
C LEU A 88 9.34 1.71 6.51
N PRO A 89 9.94 1.35 7.67
CA PRO A 89 10.60 2.37 8.47
C PRO A 89 11.49 3.11 7.49
N PRO A 90 11.34 4.45 7.34
CA PRO A 90 11.86 5.21 6.21
C PRO A 90 13.25 4.68 5.90
N GLU A 91 13.29 3.86 4.85
CA GLU A 91 14.30 2.82 4.65
C GLU A 91 15.63 3.52 4.76
N HIS A 92 16.37 3.29 5.86
CA HIS A 92 17.55 4.03 6.31
C HIS A 92 17.94 5.06 5.28
N SER A 93 17.28 6.23 5.34
CA SER A 93 17.43 7.22 4.28
C SER A 93 18.93 7.41 4.08
N TYR A 94 19.39 7.74 2.88
CA TYR A 94 20.78 8.16 2.72
C TYR A 94 21.19 9.13 3.85
N ALA A 95 20.24 9.97 4.29
CA ALA A 95 20.33 10.80 5.48
C ALA A 95 20.61 10.05 6.81
N ASP A 96 19.93 8.94 7.11
CA ASP A 96 20.16 8.17 8.34
C ASP A 96 21.48 7.42 8.34
N ARG A 97 21.88 6.83 7.20
CA ARG A 97 23.19 6.17 7.05
C ARG A 97 24.32 7.18 7.12
N PHE A 98 24.15 8.32 6.44
CA PHE A 98 25.08 9.45 6.53
C PHE A 98 25.17 9.98 7.96
N ARG A 99 24.03 10.16 8.66
CA ARG A 99 24.00 10.61 10.06
C ARG A 99 24.73 9.65 10.98
N ALA A 100 24.49 8.34 10.84
CA ALA A 100 25.19 7.32 11.60
C ALA A 100 26.71 7.38 11.36
N GLY A 101 27.15 7.43 10.10
CA GLY A 101 28.56 7.54 9.74
C GLY A 101 29.22 8.84 10.23
N PHE A 102 28.52 9.97 10.10
CA PHE A 102 29.00 11.27 10.59
C PHE A 102 29.15 11.26 12.12
N THR A 103 28.17 10.71 12.84
CA THR A 103 28.20 10.64 14.30
C THR A 103 29.35 9.76 14.79
N GLN A 104 29.59 8.62 14.15
CA GLN A 104 30.72 7.75 14.43
C GLN A 104 32.06 8.46 14.20
N CYS A 105 32.22 9.14 13.07
CA CYS A 105 33.42 9.93 12.78
C CYS A 105 33.64 11.04 13.83
N ALA A 106 32.58 11.78 14.19
CA ALA A 106 32.66 12.82 15.21
C ALA A 106 33.05 12.27 16.60
N GLN A 107 32.59 11.06 16.94
CA GLN A 107 32.99 10.37 18.17
C GLN A 107 34.47 10.00 18.17
N GLU A 108 34.98 9.44 17.07
CA GLU A 108 36.41 9.13 16.91
C GLU A 108 37.29 10.37 16.98
N VAL A 109 36.90 11.46 16.31
CA VAL A 109 37.60 12.74 16.40
C VAL A 109 37.58 13.29 17.84
N THR A 110 36.45 13.12 18.54
CA THR A 110 36.35 13.49 19.96
C THR A 110 37.33 12.68 20.79
N HIS A 111 37.37 11.36 20.61
CA HIS A 111 38.28 10.48 21.30
C HIS A 111 39.75 10.88 21.05
N PHE A 112 40.14 11.10 19.79
CA PHE A 112 41.49 11.50 19.41
C PHE A 112 41.93 12.83 20.04
N ILE A 113 41.03 13.82 20.11
CA ILE A 113 41.33 15.14 20.69
C ILE A 113 41.36 15.10 22.23
N THR A 114 40.52 14.27 22.85
CA THR A 114 40.48 14.09 24.31
C THR A 114 41.58 13.18 24.84
N THR A 115 42.20 12.37 23.96
CA THR A 115 43.35 11.55 24.31
C THR A 115 44.54 12.46 24.61
N PRO A 116 45.17 12.37 25.79
CA PRO A 116 46.29 13.24 26.16
C PRO A 116 47.44 13.12 25.14
N SER A 117 47.68 14.20 24.41
CA SER A 117 48.74 14.29 23.39
C SER A 117 49.24 15.73 23.33
N GLU A 118 50.57 15.91 23.30
CA GLU A 118 51.20 17.24 23.22
C GLU A 118 51.07 17.92 21.85
N ILE A 119 50.53 17.21 20.85
CA ILE A 119 50.51 17.64 19.46
C ILE A 119 49.31 18.55 19.15
N ILE A 120 48.23 18.48 19.95
CA ILE A 120 46.96 19.15 19.65
C ILE A 120 46.81 20.41 20.51
N ASP A 121 46.64 21.57 19.87
CA ASP A 121 46.31 22.80 20.59
C ASP A 121 44.95 22.67 21.33
N PRO A 122 44.92 22.82 22.67
CA PRO A 122 43.70 22.67 23.46
C PRO A 122 42.63 23.72 23.14
N VAL A 123 42.99 24.87 22.57
CA VAL A 123 42.01 25.88 22.13
C VAL A 123 41.38 25.47 20.81
N ALA A 124 42.18 25.06 19.82
CA ALA A 124 41.69 24.53 18.55
C ALA A 124 40.84 23.27 18.72
N GLY A 125 41.27 22.33 19.57
CA GLY A 125 40.52 21.11 19.87
C GLY A 125 39.12 21.40 20.41
N ARG A 126 38.98 22.29 21.41
CA ARG A 126 37.67 22.68 21.97
C ARG A 126 36.75 23.32 20.93
N LYS A 127 37.28 24.21 20.06
CA LYS A 127 36.50 24.83 18.97
C LYS A 127 35.96 23.77 18.00
N LEU A 128 36.79 22.80 17.63
CA LEU A 128 36.39 21.71 16.73
C LEU A 128 35.31 20.82 17.35
N LEU A 129 35.46 20.42 18.61
CA LEU A 129 34.43 19.62 19.32
C LEU A 129 33.09 20.35 19.44
N GLN A 130 33.13 21.65 19.74
CA GLN A 130 31.93 22.48 19.80
C GLN A 130 31.21 22.53 18.44
N HIS A 131 31.97 22.69 17.35
CA HIS A 131 31.44 22.71 16.00
C HIS A 131 30.85 21.36 15.59
N LEU A 132 31.56 20.26 15.83
CA LEU A 132 31.07 18.89 15.55
C LEU A 132 29.78 18.60 16.31
N GLY A 133 29.72 18.93 17.59
CA GLY A 133 28.50 18.78 18.39
C GLY A 133 27.32 19.61 17.87
N ALA A 134 27.57 20.81 17.35
CA ALA A 134 26.52 21.62 16.70
C ALA A 134 26.00 20.98 15.41
N CYS A 135 26.91 20.43 14.60
CA CYS A 135 26.58 19.76 13.35
C CYS A 135 25.74 18.49 13.57
N VAL A 136 26.08 17.67 14.58
CA VAL A 136 25.28 16.48 14.96
C VAL A 136 23.84 16.88 15.34
N ARG A 137 23.67 17.91 16.18
CA ARG A 137 22.33 18.40 16.57
C ARG A 137 21.51 18.94 15.40
N GLN A 138 22.18 19.54 14.41
CA GLN A 138 21.53 20.02 13.20
C GLN A 138 21.08 18.85 12.30
N LEU A 139 21.84 17.76 12.24
CA LEU A 139 21.42 16.55 11.53
C LEU A 139 20.16 15.94 12.19
N ASP A 140 20.07 15.97 13.51
CA ASP A 140 18.90 15.46 14.26
C ASP A 140 17.61 16.22 13.97
N CYS A 141 17.66 17.54 13.73
CA CYS A 141 16.48 18.34 13.43
C CYS A 141 16.02 18.20 11.96
N VAL A 142 16.96 17.96 11.03
CA VAL A 142 16.65 17.70 9.61
C VAL A 142 15.99 16.33 9.43
N SER A 143 16.46 15.29 10.12
CA SER A 143 15.83 13.96 10.06
C SER A 143 14.40 13.93 10.60
N ARG A 144 14.05 14.82 11.54
CA ARG A 144 12.71 14.87 12.16
C ARG A 144 11.73 15.78 11.42
N SER A 145 12.21 16.61 10.48
CA SER A 145 11.41 17.63 9.78
C SER A 145 10.93 17.19 8.39
N VAL A 146 10.70 15.90 8.18
CA VAL A 146 9.78 15.47 7.12
C VAL A 146 8.37 15.42 7.73
N PRO A 147 7.59 16.52 7.74
CA PRO A 147 6.16 16.34 7.84
C PRO A 147 5.77 15.56 6.59
N VAL A 148 5.11 14.42 6.79
CA VAL A 148 4.32 13.78 5.75
C VAL A 148 3.31 14.85 5.31
N GLN A 149 3.65 15.62 4.28
CA GLN A 149 2.70 16.48 3.62
C GLN A 149 1.73 15.54 2.92
N ASN A 150 0.60 15.30 3.58
CA ASN A 150 -0.63 14.87 2.95
C ASN A 150 -1.01 15.92 1.90
N VAL A 151 -0.38 15.88 0.73
CA VAL A 151 -0.80 16.64 -0.45
C VAL A 151 -2.12 16.04 -0.92
N SER A 152 -3.20 16.55 -0.35
CA SER A 152 -4.53 16.45 -0.95
C SER A 152 -4.49 17.30 -2.23
N PRO A 153 -5.02 16.81 -3.37
CA PRO A 153 -5.07 17.60 -4.59
C PRO A 153 -5.95 18.86 -4.37
N PRO A 154 -5.63 19.99 -5.02
CA PRO A 154 -6.37 21.24 -4.82
C PRO A 154 -7.79 21.08 -5.37
N VAL A 155 -8.78 21.27 -4.49
CA VAL A 155 -10.18 21.42 -4.88
C VAL A 155 -10.37 22.85 -5.40
N SER A 156 -10.82 23.00 -6.64
CA SER A 156 -11.23 24.28 -7.22
C SER A 156 -12.49 24.81 -6.50
N PRO A 157 -12.64 26.14 -6.33
CA PRO A 157 -13.79 26.71 -5.65
C PRO A 157 -14.99 26.81 -6.60
N GLY A 158 -16.17 26.40 -6.12
CA GLY A 158 -17.45 26.79 -6.70
C GLY A 158 -18.31 25.64 -7.21
N SER A 159 -19.11 25.04 -6.31
CA SER A 159 -20.57 25.07 -6.43
C SER A 159 -21.16 24.42 -5.19
N GLU A 160 -21.93 25.20 -4.44
CA GLU A 160 -22.68 24.74 -3.28
C GLU A 160 -23.75 23.75 -3.74
N MET A 161 -23.60 22.48 -3.38
CA MET A 161 -24.65 21.48 -3.58
C MET A 161 -24.73 20.56 -2.36
N LYS A 162 -25.86 20.72 -1.67
CA LYS A 162 -26.47 19.96 -0.58
C LYS A 162 -25.91 18.54 -0.35
N PRO A 163 -25.66 18.11 0.91
CA PRO A 163 -25.14 16.78 1.19
C PRO A 163 -26.14 15.70 0.72
N PRO A 164 -25.68 14.64 0.03
CA PRO A 164 -26.52 13.49 -0.27
C PRO A 164 -26.86 12.75 1.03
N PRO A 165 -28.04 12.13 1.14
CA PRO A 165 -28.40 11.33 2.32
C PRO A 165 -27.41 10.17 2.50
N PRO A 166 -27.22 9.67 3.74
CA PRO A 166 -26.30 8.58 4.00
C PRO A 166 -26.73 7.36 3.18
N SER A 167 -25.86 6.95 2.27
CA SER A 167 -26.03 5.76 1.46
C SER A 167 -26.09 4.55 2.39
N MET A 168 -27.30 4.10 2.65
CA MET A 168 -27.57 2.81 3.28
C MET A 168 -26.88 1.77 2.39
N TRP A 169 -25.81 1.17 2.90
CA TRP A 169 -25.15 0.04 2.28
C TRP A 169 -26.23 -1.00 1.96
N ARG A 170 -26.50 -1.21 0.67
CA ARG A 170 -27.37 -2.28 0.21
C ARG A 170 -26.49 -3.42 -0.27
N PRO A 171 -26.47 -4.56 0.45
CA PRO A 171 -25.89 -5.78 -0.10
C PRO A 171 -26.73 -6.17 -1.33
N TRP A 172 -26.04 -6.61 -2.38
CA TRP A 172 -26.68 -7.20 -3.56
C TRP A 172 -27.27 -8.57 -3.22
#